data_AF-A0AAQ3WPY7-F1
#
_entry.id   AF-A0AAQ3WPY7-F1
#
_cell.length_a   1.000
_cell.length_b   1.000
_cell.length_c   1.000
_cell.angle_alpha   90.00
_cell.angle_beta   90.00
_cell.angle_gamma   90.00
#
_symmetry.space_group_name_H-M   'P 1'
#
loop_
_entity.id
_entity.type
_entity.pdbx_description
1 polymer ?
#
loop_
_entity_poly.entity_id
_entity_poly.type
_entity_poly.pdbx_seq_one_letter_code
_entity_poly.pdbx_strand_id
1 'polypeptide(L)'
;MREGGLEEEEEEEEEGKDQGGEVDITGGSGVDLMNLFSVPHQLQQGRWKREAAMVDPGKGKGKGERKREEAGKSKLLTGEECFLHIGRNNEIREYCSIHRSSKSCDCTVIGDNNLIMGSCHVAHDCKIGSNNIFANNTLFAGHVVVEDNTHTAGAVVVHQFCHIGSYSFLGGGSVVAQDVPRYTMVSGDRAELRGLNLEGLRRNGISDQEVRSLRKAYQKVFMSSITNESSFEDRLAELEQEIELLESPAVSRMLESIRMSFDQGRRGICKFRSWSSS
;
A
#
# COMPACT_ATOMS: atom_id res chain seq x y z
N MET A 1 -10.34 7.99 -78.37
CA MET A 1 -8.88 8.15 -78.14
C MET A 1 -8.71 9.30 -77.18
N ARG A 2 -8.31 9.16 -75.91
CA ARG A 2 -7.70 8.08 -75.14
C ARG A 2 -8.31 8.11 -73.73
N GLU A 3 -8.58 6.94 -73.19
CA GLU A 3 -8.86 6.75 -71.76
C GLU A 3 -7.56 6.97 -70.98
N GLY A 4 -7.63 7.73 -69.89
CA GLY A 4 -6.56 7.87 -68.92
C GLY A 4 -6.75 6.83 -67.84
N GLY A 5 -5.85 5.84 -67.81
CA GLY A 5 -5.76 4.85 -66.74
C GLY A 5 -5.22 5.52 -65.47
N LEU A 6 -5.94 5.33 -64.37
CA LEU A 6 -5.40 5.42 -63.03
C LEU A 6 -5.12 3.98 -62.61
N GLU A 7 -3.84 3.62 -62.59
CA GLU A 7 -3.36 2.37 -61.99
C GLU A 7 -3.48 2.55 -60.47
N GLU A 8 -4.34 1.76 -59.85
CA GLU A 8 -4.37 1.55 -58.40
C GLU A 8 -3.19 0.63 -58.07
N GLU A 9 -2.16 1.17 -57.41
CA GLU A 9 -1.10 0.38 -56.79
C GLU A 9 -1.68 -0.26 -55.52
N GLU A 10 -1.98 -1.56 -55.58
CA GLU A 10 -2.19 -2.40 -54.40
C GLU A 10 -0.83 -2.62 -53.72
N GLU A 11 -0.58 -1.93 -52.60
CA GLU A 11 0.53 -2.26 -51.71
C GLU A 11 0.20 -3.57 -50.96
N GLU A 12 0.91 -4.64 -51.33
CA GLU A 12 0.97 -5.90 -50.57
C GLU A 12 1.63 -5.63 -49.20
N GLU A 13 0.89 -5.77 -48.10
CA GLU A 13 1.45 -5.84 -46.75
C GLU A 13 2.27 -7.13 -46.58
N GLU A 14 3.59 -7.07 -46.77
CA GLU A 14 4.51 -8.10 -46.30
C GLU A 14 4.54 -8.08 -44.75
N GLU A 15 4.00 -9.14 -44.12
CA GLU A 15 4.19 -9.43 -42.70
C GLU A 15 5.68 -9.72 -42.40
N GLY A 16 6.44 -8.65 -42.15
CA GLY A 16 7.77 -8.72 -41.59
C GLY A 16 7.72 -9.24 -40.15
N LYS A 17 8.12 -10.49 -39.95
CA LYS A 17 8.43 -11.06 -38.62
C LYS A 17 9.56 -10.24 -37.99
N ASP A 18 9.20 -9.30 -37.12
CA ASP A 18 10.17 -8.52 -36.36
C ASP A 18 10.82 -9.43 -35.30
N GLN A 19 12.00 -9.96 -35.65
CA GLN A 19 12.89 -10.63 -34.71
C GLN A 19 13.52 -9.52 -33.86
N GLY A 20 12.84 -9.16 -32.78
CA GLY A 20 13.28 -8.15 -31.83
C GLY A 20 14.67 -8.46 -31.29
N GLY A 21 15.66 -7.72 -31.81
CA GLY A 21 17.05 -7.74 -31.39
C GLY A 21 17.20 -7.20 -29.96
N GLU A 22 18.03 -7.90 -29.20
CA GLU A 22 18.53 -7.53 -27.88
C GLU A 22 19.35 -6.23 -27.99
N VAL A 23 18.86 -5.12 -27.40
CA VAL A 23 19.62 -3.86 -27.34
C VAL A 23 20.24 -3.73 -25.95
N ASP A 24 21.52 -4.04 -25.90
CA ASP A 24 22.38 -3.96 -24.72
C ASP A 24 23.05 -2.57 -24.71
N ILE A 25 22.65 -1.69 -23.79
CA ILE A 25 23.24 -0.35 -23.65
C ILE A 25 24.21 -0.34 -22.46
N THR A 26 25.48 -0.60 -22.74
CA THR A 26 26.59 -0.33 -21.80
C THR A 26 27.19 1.05 -22.07
N GLY A 27 27.15 1.94 -21.08
CA GLY A 27 27.85 3.24 -21.12
C GLY A 27 28.11 3.75 -19.71
N GLY A 28 29.38 3.89 -19.35
CA GLY A 28 29.84 4.17 -17.99
C GLY A 28 29.97 5.65 -17.60
N SER A 29 30.64 5.81 -16.45
CA SER A 29 31.10 7.02 -15.75
C SER A 29 30.07 7.85 -14.96
N GLY A 30 29.95 7.51 -13.67
CA GLY A 30 30.23 8.44 -12.58
C GLY A 30 29.23 9.56 -12.30
N VAL A 31 28.15 9.26 -11.59
CA VAL A 31 27.63 10.07 -10.47
C VAL A 31 26.69 9.21 -9.61
N ASP A 32 26.92 9.23 -8.30
CA ASP A 32 26.14 8.56 -7.26
C ASP A 32 24.73 9.16 -7.24
N LEU A 33 23.72 8.45 -7.76
CA LEU A 33 22.33 8.90 -7.83
C LEU A 33 21.41 7.88 -7.17
N MET A 34 20.68 8.37 -6.18
CA MET A 34 19.76 7.65 -5.32
C MET A 34 18.82 6.68 -6.06
N ASN A 35 18.55 5.57 -5.36
CA ASN A 35 17.62 4.48 -5.67
C ASN A 35 16.21 4.95 -6.09
N LEU A 36 16.03 5.33 -7.35
CA LEU A 36 14.74 5.64 -7.95
C LEU A 36 14.40 4.57 -8.99
N PHE A 37 13.46 3.69 -8.69
CA PHE A 37 12.74 2.96 -9.74
C PHE A 37 11.59 3.86 -10.19
N SER A 38 11.82 4.69 -11.20
CA SER A 38 10.75 5.35 -11.93
C SER A 38 10.18 4.32 -12.91
N VAL A 39 8.89 3.98 -12.80
CA VAL A 39 8.23 3.12 -13.79
C VAL A 39 8.23 3.89 -15.12
N PRO A 40 8.89 3.40 -16.18
CA PRO A 40 8.99 4.15 -17.43
C PRO A 40 7.61 4.41 -18.06
N HIS A 41 7.47 5.54 -18.73
CA HIS A 41 6.25 6.02 -19.41
C HIS A 41 5.69 5.06 -20.49
N GLN A 42 6.39 3.99 -20.86
CA GLN A 42 6.03 3.10 -21.98
C GLN A 42 5.29 1.80 -21.62
N LEU A 43 4.76 1.65 -20.41
CA LEU A 43 3.89 0.50 -20.05
C LEU A 43 2.48 0.97 -19.76
N GLN A 44 1.80 1.48 -20.80
CA GLN A 44 0.45 2.03 -20.66
C GLN A 44 -0.69 1.04 -20.85
N GLN A 45 -0.45 -0.22 -21.25
CA GLN A 45 -1.49 -1.24 -21.29
C GLN A 45 -0.90 -2.64 -21.07
N GLY A 46 -1.29 -3.32 -19.99
CA GLY A 46 -1.03 -4.76 -19.85
C GLY A 46 -0.71 -5.21 -18.43
N ARG A 47 -1.44 -6.25 -17.99
CA ARG A 47 -1.20 -7.03 -16.76
C ARG A 47 0.28 -7.26 -16.48
N TRP A 48 0.73 -6.90 -15.27
CA TRP A 48 1.96 -7.43 -14.71
C TRP A 48 1.83 -8.95 -14.54
N LYS A 49 2.62 -9.72 -15.29
CA LYS A 49 2.79 -11.16 -15.09
C LYS A 49 4.26 -11.48 -14.83
N ARG A 50 4.48 -11.98 -13.61
CA ARG A 50 5.59 -12.80 -13.08
C ARG A 50 6.63 -12.13 -12.19
N GLU A 51 7.03 -12.97 -11.24
CA GLU A 51 7.96 -12.83 -10.11
C GLU A 51 9.13 -11.90 -10.39
N ALA A 52 9.35 -10.95 -9.47
CA ALA A 52 10.64 -10.32 -9.32
C ALA A 52 11.63 -11.37 -8.80
N ALA A 53 12.30 -12.06 -9.73
CA ALA A 53 13.56 -12.73 -9.45
C ALA A 53 14.68 -11.68 -9.38
N MET A 54 15.61 -11.88 -8.44
CA MET A 54 16.80 -11.06 -8.22
C MET A 54 17.53 -10.74 -9.53
N VAL A 55 17.88 -9.47 -9.72
CA VAL A 55 18.77 -9.04 -10.81
C VAL A 55 20.21 -9.05 -10.28
N ASP A 56 21.02 -10.00 -10.76
CA ASP A 56 22.48 -10.10 -10.52
C ASP A 56 23.23 -9.19 -11.51
N PRO A 57 23.98 -8.16 -11.05
CA PRO A 57 24.80 -7.36 -11.93
C PRO A 57 26.20 -7.97 -12.00
N GLY A 58 26.42 -8.91 -12.93
CA GLY A 58 27.79 -9.26 -13.30
C GLY A 58 27.98 -10.56 -14.04
N LYS A 59 28.13 -10.49 -15.36
CA LYS A 59 29.30 -11.04 -16.07
C LYS A 59 29.26 -10.71 -17.56
N GLY A 60 30.09 -9.76 -17.97
CA GLY A 60 30.53 -9.61 -19.35
C GLY A 60 31.74 -10.50 -19.65
N LYS A 61 31.63 -11.23 -20.77
CA LYS A 61 32.68 -11.80 -21.66
C LYS A 61 33.60 -12.91 -21.14
N GLY A 62 33.54 -14.06 -21.82
CA GLY A 62 34.63 -15.05 -21.86
C GLY A 62 34.20 -16.42 -22.38
N LYS A 63 34.80 -16.84 -23.51
CA LYS A 63 34.52 -18.04 -24.31
C LYS A 63 34.53 -19.38 -23.53
N GLY A 64 33.61 -20.26 -23.94
CA GLY A 64 33.79 -21.71 -24.12
C GLY A 64 34.38 -22.54 -22.98
N GLU A 65 33.54 -23.35 -22.33
CA GLU A 65 33.73 -24.81 -22.17
C GLU A 65 32.64 -25.38 -21.25
N ARG A 66 32.01 -26.48 -21.68
CA ARG A 66 31.06 -27.24 -20.86
C ARG A 66 31.83 -27.95 -19.75
N LYS A 67 31.61 -27.54 -18.49
CA LYS A 67 31.79 -28.44 -17.34
C LYS A 67 30.59 -28.34 -16.41
N ARG A 68 29.94 -29.49 -16.24
CA ARG A 68 28.91 -29.78 -15.26
C ARG A 68 29.66 -30.10 -13.96
N GLU A 69 29.64 -29.19 -13.00
CA GLU A 69 30.22 -29.43 -11.68
C GLU A 69 29.37 -28.75 -10.59
N GLU A 70 28.86 -29.63 -9.73
CA GLU A 70 28.36 -29.51 -8.36
C GLU A 70 27.71 -28.21 -7.84
N ALA A 71 26.51 -28.42 -7.30
CA ALA A 71 25.79 -27.52 -6.42
C ALA A 71 26.65 -27.15 -5.20
N GLY A 72 27.32 -25.99 -5.28
CA GLY A 72 28.14 -25.44 -4.22
C GLY A 72 27.63 -24.08 -3.77
N LYS A 73 27.16 -24.04 -2.50
CA LYS A 73 27.02 -22.88 -1.62
C LYS A 73 26.12 -21.73 -2.14
N SER A 74 24.98 -21.57 -1.49
CA SER A 74 24.28 -20.29 -1.40
C SER A 74 25.30 -19.18 -1.11
N LYS A 75 25.53 -18.28 -2.08
CA LYS A 75 26.28 -17.03 -1.84
C LYS A 75 25.64 -16.41 -0.59
N LEU A 76 26.38 -16.38 0.51
CA LEU A 76 25.98 -15.64 1.69
C LEU A 76 25.74 -14.20 1.23
N LEU A 77 24.49 -13.76 1.33
CA LEU A 77 24.09 -12.37 1.11
C LEU A 77 25.01 -11.51 1.98
N THR A 78 25.87 -10.73 1.35
CA THR A 78 26.73 -9.76 2.03
C THR A 78 25.81 -8.75 2.70
N GLY A 79 25.99 -8.53 4.00
CA GLY A 79 25.02 -7.88 4.90
C GLY A 79 24.80 -6.37 4.70
N GLU A 80 24.60 -5.91 3.46
CA GLU A 80 24.38 -4.49 3.10
C GLU A 80 23.21 -4.26 2.12
N GLU A 81 22.58 -5.30 1.59
CA GLU A 81 21.48 -5.14 0.63
C GLU A 81 20.16 -4.75 1.34
N CYS A 82 19.37 -3.89 0.72
CA CYS A 82 18.03 -3.54 1.20
C CYS A 82 17.00 -3.87 0.12
N PHE A 83 15.85 -4.42 0.49
CA PHE A 83 14.94 -5.08 -0.44
C PHE A 83 13.60 -4.36 -0.61
N LEU A 84 12.92 -4.69 -1.71
CA LEU A 84 11.52 -4.37 -1.98
C LEU A 84 10.83 -5.66 -2.42
N HIS A 85 9.70 -5.99 -1.79
CA HIS A 85 8.88 -7.15 -2.13
C HIS A 85 7.47 -6.68 -2.49
N ILE A 86 7.01 -7.09 -3.66
CA ILE A 86 5.66 -6.80 -4.15
C ILE A 86 4.98 -8.13 -4.45
N GLY A 87 3.81 -8.33 -3.86
CA GLY A 87 2.96 -9.50 -4.05
C GLY A 87 2.32 -9.56 -5.43
N ARG A 88 1.34 -10.44 -5.56
CA ARG A 88 0.66 -10.77 -6.81
C ARG A 88 -0.53 -9.85 -7.08
N ASN A 89 -0.87 -9.72 -8.36
CA ASN A 89 -2.08 -9.04 -8.84
C ASN A 89 -2.23 -7.58 -8.40
N ASN A 90 -1.11 -6.89 -8.14
CA ASN A 90 -1.14 -5.46 -7.88
C ASN A 90 -1.28 -4.68 -9.19
N GLU A 91 -2.13 -3.66 -9.20
CA GLU A 91 -2.25 -2.69 -10.29
C GLU A 91 -1.55 -1.39 -9.86
N ILE A 92 -0.34 -1.17 -10.35
CA ILE A 92 0.46 0.02 -10.05
C ILE A 92 0.42 0.95 -11.26
N ARG A 93 -0.10 2.14 -11.05
CA ARG A 93 -0.38 3.14 -12.09
C ARG A 93 0.78 4.10 -12.30
N GLU A 94 0.61 4.99 -13.26
CA GLU A 94 1.61 5.94 -13.74
C GLU A 94 2.20 6.83 -12.63
N TYR A 95 3.48 7.17 -12.76
CA TYR A 95 4.20 8.10 -11.85
C TYR A 95 4.28 7.67 -10.38
N CYS A 96 3.97 6.41 -10.06
CA CYS A 96 4.20 5.86 -8.73
C CYS A 96 5.70 5.76 -8.42
N SER A 97 6.06 5.99 -7.16
CA SER A 97 7.41 5.78 -6.63
C SER A 97 7.35 4.88 -5.41
N ILE A 98 8.11 3.77 -5.43
CA ILE A 98 8.13 2.77 -4.35
C ILE A 98 9.58 2.49 -4.00
N HIS A 99 9.96 2.79 -2.76
CA HIS A 99 11.35 2.70 -2.32
C HIS A 99 11.62 1.37 -1.61
N ARG A 100 12.83 0.85 -1.82
CA ARG A 100 13.36 -0.28 -1.03
C ARG A 100 13.53 0.12 0.45
N SER A 101 13.74 -0.89 1.28
CA SER A 101 14.10 -0.71 2.69
C SER A 101 15.32 0.23 2.85
N SER A 102 15.40 0.93 3.97
CA SER A 102 16.60 1.68 4.35
C SER A 102 17.57 0.85 5.20
N LYS A 103 17.08 -0.28 5.74
CA LYS A 103 17.82 -1.19 6.61
C LYS A 103 18.35 -2.38 5.83
N SER A 104 19.62 -2.69 6.09
CA SER A 104 20.26 -3.90 5.58
C SER A 104 19.48 -5.15 6.00
N CYS A 105 19.31 -6.08 5.06
CA CYS A 105 18.58 -7.34 5.23
C CYS A 105 17.09 -7.20 5.59
N ASP A 106 16.50 -6.01 5.45
CA ASP A 106 15.06 -5.76 5.60
C ASP A 106 14.44 -5.35 4.25
N CYS A 107 13.12 -5.29 4.21
CA CYS A 107 12.34 -5.17 3.00
C CYS A 107 11.17 -4.18 3.16
N THR A 108 10.97 -3.28 2.20
CA THR A 108 9.66 -2.65 2.02
C THR A 108 8.72 -3.69 1.42
N VAL A 109 7.52 -3.89 1.98
CA VAL A 109 6.61 -4.99 1.58
C VAL A 109 5.29 -4.43 1.09
N ILE A 110 4.81 -4.93 -0.04
CA ILE A 110 3.45 -4.73 -0.55
C ILE A 110 2.83 -6.11 -0.77
N GLY A 111 1.66 -6.36 -0.21
CA GLY A 111 0.92 -7.62 -0.33
C GLY A 111 0.27 -7.81 -1.71
N ASP A 112 -0.88 -8.48 -1.73
CA ASP A 112 -1.55 -8.91 -2.95
C ASP A 112 -2.77 -8.04 -3.30
N ASN A 113 -3.15 -8.01 -4.58
CA ASN A 113 -4.41 -7.42 -5.07
C ASN A 113 -4.63 -5.94 -4.71
N ASN A 114 -3.56 -5.14 -4.57
CA ASN A 114 -3.69 -3.71 -4.31
C ASN A 114 -3.86 -2.92 -5.62
N LEU A 115 -4.69 -1.89 -5.58
CA LEU A 115 -4.77 -0.86 -6.62
C LEU A 115 -4.04 0.39 -6.14
N ILE A 116 -2.89 0.69 -6.74
CA ILE A 116 -2.07 1.86 -6.43
C ILE A 116 -2.19 2.84 -7.60
N MET A 117 -3.08 3.83 -7.47
CA MET A 117 -3.37 4.81 -8.52
C MET A 117 -2.22 5.82 -8.73
N GLY A 118 -2.36 6.68 -9.74
CA GLY A 118 -1.24 7.48 -10.24
C GLY A 118 -0.60 8.41 -9.21
N SER A 119 0.71 8.63 -9.34
CA SER A 119 1.50 9.52 -8.49
C SER A 119 1.49 9.18 -7.00
N CYS A 120 1.20 7.93 -6.63
CA CYS A 120 1.36 7.48 -5.26
C CYS A 120 2.85 7.34 -4.88
N HIS A 121 3.15 7.53 -3.61
CA HIS A 121 4.48 7.33 -3.05
C HIS A 121 4.43 6.33 -1.90
N VAL A 122 5.31 5.32 -1.94
CA VAL A 122 5.57 4.40 -0.84
C VAL A 122 7.04 4.52 -0.46
N ALA A 123 7.31 5.18 0.66
CA ALA A 123 8.66 5.35 1.17
C ALA A 123 9.27 4.05 1.70
N HIS A 124 10.52 4.14 2.15
CA HIS A 124 11.28 3.02 2.68
C HIS A 124 10.61 2.38 3.91
N ASP A 125 10.82 1.07 4.06
CA ASP A 125 10.41 0.27 5.22
C ASP A 125 8.90 0.22 5.48
N CYS A 126 8.08 0.62 4.50
CA CYS A 126 6.63 0.46 4.60
C CYS A 126 6.23 -1.02 4.55
N LYS A 127 5.15 -1.36 5.26
CA LYS A 127 4.54 -2.70 5.23
C LYS A 127 3.07 -2.52 4.84
N ILE A 128 2.77 -2.76 3.58
CA ILE A 128 1.44 -2.63 3.00
C ILE A 128 0.85 -4.03 2.81
N GLY A 129 -0.36 -4.24 3.33
CA GLY A 129 -1.12 -5.46 3.20
C GLY A 129 -1.72 -5.67 1.81
N SER A 130 -2.89 -6.29 1.78
CA SER A 130 -3.57 -6.76 0.58
C SER A 130 -4.95 -6.13 0.39
N ASN A 131 -5.45 -6.16 -0.85
CA ASN A 131 -6.77 -5.65 -1.23
C ASN A 131 -6.97 -4.16 -0.90
N ASN A 132 -5.90 -3.37 -0.89
CA ASN A 132 -5.98 -1.94 -0.64
C ASN A 132 -6.25 -1.15 -1.91
N ILE A 133 -6.89 0.01 -1.76
CA ILE A 133 -7.06 0.98 -2.84
C ILE A 133 -6.44 2.29 -2.42
N PHE A 134 -5.40 2.70 -3.13
CA PHE A 134 -4.76 4.00 -2.93
C PHE A 134 -5.07 4.91 -4.10
N ALA A 135 -5.89 5.93 -3.87
CA ALA A 135 -6.22 6.90 -4.90
C ALA A 135 -5.05 7.85 -5.19
N ASN A 136 -5.16 8.59 -6.29
CA ASN A 136 -4.08 9.40 -6.83
C ASN A 136 -3.41 10.29 -5.77
N ASN A 137 -2.09 10.39 -5.84
CA ASN A 137 -1.29 11.21 -4.93
C ASN A 137 -1.43 10.80 -3.45
N THR A 138 -1.64 9.51 -3.16
CA THR A 138 -1.48 9.01 -1.79
C THR A 138 0.00 8.85 -1.47
N LEU A 139 0.48 9.54 -0.44
CA LEU A 139 1.89 9.62 -0.07
C LEU A 139 2.12 8.99 1.30
N PHE A 140 2.76 7.83 1.34
CA PHE A 140 3.18 7.15 2.56
C PHE A 140 4.65 7.49 2.86
N ALA A 141 4.91 8.10 4.01
CA ALA A 141 6.27 8.32 4.51
C ALA A 141 6.86 7.02 5.10
N GLY A 142 8.12 7.08 5.56
CA GLY A 142 8.86 5.88 5.96
C GLY A 142 8.20 5.10 7.11
N HIS A 143 8.36 3.78 7.10
CA HIS A 143 7.87 2.88 8.17
C HIS A 143 6.35 2.89 8.38
N VAL A 144 5.56 3.32 7.40
CA VAL A 144 4.10 3.24 7.52
C VAL A 144 3.66 1.78 7.39
N VAL A 145 2.72 1.38 8.26
CA VAL A 145 2.04 0.10 8.17
C VAL A 145 0.62 0.33 7.70
N VAL A 146 0.19 -0.40 6.68
CA VAL A 146 -1.19 -0.39 6.17
C VAL A 146 -1.67 -1.83 6.18
N GLU A 147 -2.70 -2.13 6.97
CA GLU A 147 -3.34 -3.45 6.96
C GLU A 147 -4.24 -3.63 5.73
N ASP A 148 -4.95 -4.76 5.65
CA ASP A 148 -5.72 -5.15 4.48
C ASP A 148 -7.03 -4.34 4.31
N ASN A 149 -7.52 -4.25 3.07
CA ASN A 149 -8.82 -3.65 2.74
C ASN A 149 -8.94 -2.15 3.11
N THR A 150 -7.82 -1.46 3.22
CA THR A 150 -7.75 -0.02 3.47
C THR A 150 -7.98 0.78 2.19
N HIS A 151 -8.65 1.91 2.32
CA HIS A 151 -8.97 2.79 1.19
C HIS A 151 -8.52 4.22 1.47
N THR A 152 -7.82 4.84 0.52
CA THR A 152 -7.54 6.28 0.55
C THR A 152 -8.25 6.97 -0.60
N ALA A 153 -8.81 8.14 -0.33
CA ALA A 153 -9.17 9.10 -1.37
C ALA A 153 -7.92 9.88 -1.82
N GLY A 154 -8.06 10.69 -2.86
CA GLY A 154 -6.92 11.36 -3.49
C GLY A 154 -6.21 12.37 -2.58
N ALA A 155 -4.92 12.57 -2.82
CA ALA A 155 -4.08 13.55 -2.12
C ALA A 155 -3.98 13.33 -0.59
N VAL A 156 -3.99 12.07 -0.14
CA VAL A 156 -3.76 11.73 1.26
C VAL A 156 -2.26 11.67 1.57
N VAL A 157 -1.85 12.22 2.70
CA VAL A 157 -0.47 12.15 3.20
C VAL A 157 -0.45 11.41 4.52
N VAL A 158 0.39 10.39 4.65
CA VAL A 158 0.54 9.61 5.88
C VAL A 158 1.96 9.78 6.42
N HIS A 159 2.05 10.30 7.63
CA HIS A 159 3.32 10.58 8.30
C HIS A 159 4.05 9.30 8.69
N GLN A 160 5.37 9.37 8.80
CA GLN A 160 6.21 8.23 9.13
C GLN A 160 5.77 7.56 10.44
N PHE A 161 5.93 6.24 10.47
CA PHE A 161 5.54 5.35 11.57
C PHE A 161 4.04 5.22 11.86
N CYS A 162 3.13 5.85 11.12
CA CYS A 162 1.69 5.63 11.33
C CYS A 162 1.27 4.19 10.97
N HIS A 163 0.25 3.69 11.66
CA HIS A 163 -0.39 2.41 11.37
C HIS A 163 -1.85 2.65 10.99
N ILE A 164 -2.21 2.19 9.79
CA ILE A 164 -3.55 2.29 9.24
C ILE A 164 -4.21 0.91 9.32
N GLY A 165 -5.22 0.79 10.17
CA GLY A 165 -5.93 -0.46 10.41
C GLY A 165 -6.86 -0.85 9.26
N SER A 166 -7.16 -2.15 9.18
CA SER A 166 -7.97 -2.77 8.15
C SER A 166 -9.34 -2.11 8.02
N TYR A 167 -9.86 -2.07 6.79
CA TYR A 167 -11.15 -1.47 6.45
C TYR A 167 -11.28 0.03 6.80
N SER A 168 -10.16 0.70 7.07
CA SER A 168 -10.18 2.14 7.30
C SER A 168 -10.37 2.92 6.00
N PHE A 169 -10.94 4.11 6.11
CA PHE A 169 -11.07 5.04 5.00
C PHE A 169 -10.43 6.39 5.33
N LEU A 170 -9.47 6.81 4.51
CA LEU A 170 -8.78 8.09 4.64
C LEU A 170 -9.37 9.06 3.61
N GLY A 171 -10.05 10.11 4.09
CA GLY A 171 -10.70 11.12 3.25
C GLY A 171 -9.70 11.94 2.44
N GLY A 172 -10.13 12.50 1.31
CA GLY A 172 -9.23 13.18 0.37
C GLY A 172 -8.57 14.42 0.98
N GLY A 173 -7.32 14.69 0.58
CA GLY A 173 -6.55 15.82 1.09
C GLY A 173 -6.11 15.71 2.57
N SER A 174 -6.29 14.55 3.20
CA SER A 174 -6.03 14.42 4.64
C SER A 174 -4.56 14.22 4.95
N VAL A 175 -4.09 14.83 6.05
CA VAL A 175 -2.74 14.56 6.61
C VAL A 175 -2.88 13.75 7.89
N VAL A 176 -2.51 12.48 7.79
CA VAL A 176 -2.59 11.50 8.88
C VAL A 176 -1.26 11.48 9.62
N ALA A 177 -1.26 11.99 10.85
CA ALA A 177 -0.06 12.09 11.70
C ALA A 177 -0.07 11.14 12.90
N GLN A 178 -1.10 10.31 13.04
CA GLN A 178 -1.35 9.37 14.12
C GLN A 178 -2.02 8.11 13.56
N ASP A 179 -2.12 7.06 14.37
CA ASP A 179 -2.66 5.77 13.94
C ASP A 179 -4.17 5.86 13.68
N VAL A 180 -4.64 5.06 12.73
CA VAL A 180 -6.05 4.98 12.35
C VAL A 180 -6.55 3.58 12.75
N PRO A 181 -7.37 3.46 13.80
CA PRO A 181 -7.90 2.17 14.24
C PRO A 181 -8.72 1.47 13.15
N ARG A 182 -8.79 0.14 13.21
CA ARG A 182 -9.56 -0.68 12.26
C ARG A 182 -11.00 -0.19 12.14
N TYR A 183 -11.56 -0.30 10.94
CA TYR A 183 -12.95 0.04 10.61
C TYR A 183 -13.31 1.53 10.69
N THR A 184 -12.36 2.42 10.98
CA THR A 184 -12.66 3.84 11.19
C THR A 184 -12.44 4.69 9.93
N MET A 185 -12.99 5.90 9.95
CA MET A 185 -12.77 6.91 8.93
C MET A 185 -12.00 8.09 9.52
N VAL A 186 -11.07 8.67 8.76
CA VAL A 186 -10.40 9.92 9.13
C VAL A 186 -10.50 10.95 8.02
N SER A 187 -10.53 12.23 8.39
CA SER A 187 -10.43 13.33 7.43
C SER A 187 -9.95 14.64 8.05
N GLY A 188 -9.19 15.42 7.28
CA GLY A 188 -8.76 16.79 7.63
C GLY A 188 -7.29 17.06 7.35
N ASP A 189 -6.93 18.35 7.27
CA ASP A 189 -5.55 18.85 7.19
C ASP A 189 -4.69 18.41 8.38
N ARG A 190 -5.33 18.21 9.54
CA ARG A 190 -4.85 17.39 10.64
C ARG A 190 -5.92 16.32 10.87
N ALA A 191 -5.71 15.13 10.32
CA ALA A 191 -6.76 14.12 10.22
C ALA A 191 -7.32 13.74 11.61
N GLU A 192 -8.64 13.85 11.73
CA GLU A 192 -9.41 13.44 12.91
C GLU A 192 -10.32 12.26 12.55
N LEU A 193 -10.63 11.41 13.53
CA LEU A 193 -11.63 10.36 13.42
C LEU A 193 -13.01 10.95 13.15
N ARG A 194 -13.68 10.41 12.12
CA ARG A 194 -15.00 10.84 11.62
C ARG A 194 -16.08 9.77 11.76
N GLY A 195 -15.81 8.68 12.46
CA GLY A 195 -16.76 7.58 12.66
C GLY A 195 -16.25 6.25 12.11
N LEU A 196 -17.19 5.32 11.94
CA LEU A 196 -16.96 4.01 11.32
C LEU A 196 -17.17 4.07 9.80
N ASN A 197 -16.40 3.29 9.05
CA ASN A 197 -16.51 3.11 7.60
C ASN A 197 -17.70 2.20 7.22
N LEU A 198 -18.91 2.57 7.63
CA LEU A 198 -20.09 1.70 7.54
C LEU A 198 -20.35 1.18 6.11
N GLU A 199 -20.13 2.01 5.08
CA GLU A 199 -20.30 1.57 3.69
C GLU A 199 -19.20 0.59 3.26
N GLY A 200 -17.94 0.82 3.66
CA GLY A 200 -16.86 -0.13 3.42
C GLY A 200 -17.13 -1.48 4.08
N LEU A 201 -17.63 -1.49 5.33
CA LEU A 201 -17.96 -2.73 6.03
C LEU A 201 -19.05 -3.52 5.32
N ARG A 202 -20.14 -2.86 4.90
CA ARG A 202 -21.24 -3.52 4.18
C ARG A 202 -20.80 -4.08 2.83
N ARG A 203 -20.00 -3.33 2.06
CA ARG A 203 -19.47 -3.78 0.76
C ARG A 203 -18.56 -5.01 0.88
N ASN A 204 -17.88 -5.14 2.02
CA ASN A 204 -17.01 -6.28 2.32
C ASN A 204 -17.74 -7.42 3.06
N GLY A 205 -19.07 -7.39 3.11
CA GLY A 205 -19.87 -8.50 3.64
C GLY A 205 -19.82 -8.69 5.16
N ILE A 206 -19.39 -7.66 5.91
CA ILE A 206 -19.48 -7.70 7.38
C ILE A 206 -20.95 -7.65 7.76
N SER A 207 -21.37 -8.56 8.65
CA SER A 207 -22.78 -8.76 8.96
C SER A 207 -23.40 -7.53 9.63
N ASP A 208 -24.70 -7.31 9.40
CA ASP A 208 -25.42 -6.23 10.08
C ASP A 208 -25.35 -6.33 11.61
N GLN A 209 -25.26 -7.55 12.15
CA GLN A 209 -25.09 -7.78 13.57
C GLN A 209 -23.72 -7.29 14.07
N GLU A 210 -22.63 -7.60 13.37
CA GLU A 210 -21.30 -7.09 13.71
C GLU A 210 -21.22 -5.57 13.54
N VAL A 211 -21.82 -5.03 12.48
CA VAL A 211 -21.91 -3.56 12.29
C VAL A 211 -22.65 -2.90 13.45
N ARG A 212 -23.74 -3.51 13.95
CA ARG A 212 -24.45 -3.01 15.14
C ARG A 212 -23.55 -3.06 16.38
N SER A 213 -22.82 -4.14 16.61
CA SER A 213 -21.89 -4.26 17.74
C SER A 213 -20.75 -3.24 17.65
N LEU A 214 -20.15 -3.04 16.47
CA LEU A 214 -19.15 -2.00 16.23
C LEU A 214 -19.67 -0.60 16.54
N ARG A 215 -20.91 -0.28 16.13
CA ARG A 215 -21.51 1.03 16.43
C ARG A 215 -21.65 1.26 17.93
N LYS A 216 -22.11 0.25 18.68
CA LYS A 216 -22.21 0.33 20.14
C LYS A 216 -20.84 0.54 20.79
N ALA A 217 -19.85 -0.27 20.40
CA ALA A 217 -18.48 -0.16 20.91
C ALA A 217 -17.85 1.20 20.58
N TYR A 218 -17.99 1.67 19.34
CA TYR A 218 -17.48 2.97 18.91
C TYR A 218 -18.11 4.11 19.70
N GLN A 219 -19.44 4.09 19.89
CA GLN A 219 -20.14 5.08 20.70
C GLN A 219 -19.62 5.10 22.14
N LYS A 220 -19.48 3.92 22.75
CA LYS A 220 -18.99 3.78 24.13
C LYS A 220 -17.58 4.38 24.30
N VAL A 221 -16.67 4.11 23.36
CA VAL A 221 -15.28 4.56 23.45
C VAL A 221 -15.10 6.03 23.09
N PHE A 222 -15.69 6.48 21.96
CA PHE A 222 -15.38 7.76 21.35
C PHE A 222 -16.43 8.86 21.57
N MET A 223 -17.67 8.50 21.93
CA MET A 223 -18.75 9.46 22.13
C MET A 223 -19.09 9.57 23.62
N SER A 224 -18.28 10.32 24.37
CA SER A 224 -18.60 10.68 25.75
C SER A 224 -19.88 11.53 25.80
N SER A 225 -20.87 11.15 26.60
CA SER A 225 -21.94 12.09 26.95
C SER A 225 -21.36 13.17 27.87
N ILE A 226 -21.94 14.37 27.85
CA ILE A 226 -21.59 15.49 28.76
C ILE A 226 -21.69 15.06 30.24
N THR A 227 -22.48 14.03 30.53
CA THR A 227 -22.69 13.46 31.87
C THR A 227 -21.68 12.40 32.27
N ASN A 228 -20.83 11.92 31.37
CA ASN A 228 -19.86 10.86 31.65
C ASN A 228 -18.47 11.49 31.80
N GLU A 229 -18.05 11.70 33.05
CA GLU A 229 -16.70 12.18 33.41
C GLU A 229 -15.60 11.13 33.14
N SER A 230 -15.97 9.91 32.71
CA SER A 230 -15.03 8.82 32.45
C SER A 230 -14.04 9.20 31.36
N SER A 231 -12.76 8.96 31.62
CA SER A 231 -11.69 9.22 30.67
C SER A 231 -11.78 8.28 29.46
N PHE A 232 -11.03 8.57 28.39
CA PHE A 232 -10.94 7.66 27.25
C PHE A 232 -10.45 6.26 27.66
N GLU A 233 -9.50 6.20 28.60
CA GLU A 233 -8.96 4.95 29.12
C GLU A 233 -10.00 4.16 29.91
N ASP A 234 -10.79 4.85 30.76
CA ASP A 234 -11.86 4.20 31.53
C ASP A 234 -12.90 3.58 30.60
N ARG A 235 -13.32 4.31 29.56
CA ARG A 235 -14.30 3.80 28.58
C ARG A 235 -13.75 2.61 27.77
N LEU A 236 -12.44 2.57 27.55
CA LEU A 236 -11.79 1.45 26.89
C LEU A 236 -11.74 0.21 27.81
N ALA A 237 -11.40 0.41 29.09
CA ALA A 237 -11.43 -0.63 30.12
C ALA A 237 -12.85 -1.15 30.38
N GLU A 238 -13.86 -0.29 30.32
CA GLU A 238 -15.27 -0.70 30.41
C GLU A 238 -15.72 -1.53 29.20
N LEU A 239 -15.20 -1.26 28.01
CA LEU A 239 -15.48 -2.08 26.82
C LEU A 239 -14.81 -3.46 26.95
N GLU A 240 -13.61 -3.53 27.54
CA GLU A 240 -12.89 -4.78 27.82
C GLU A 240 -13.65 -5.73 28.75
N GLN A 241 -14.55 -5.20 29.58
CA GLN A 241 -15.38 -5.99 30.49
C GLN A 241 -16.72 -6.42 29.86
N GLU A 242 -17.10 -5.89 28.69
CA GLU A 242 -18.35 -6.25 28.00
C GLU A 242 -18.17 -7.47 27.10
N ILE A 243 -18.24 -8.66 27.71
CA ILE A 243 -18.09 -9.96 27.03
C ILE A 243 -19.02 -10.08 25.83
N GLU A 244 -20.28 -9.66 25.95
CA GLU A 244 -21.29 -9.72 24.87
C GLU A 244 -20.88 -8.95 23.61
N LEU A 245 -20.21 -7.80 23.76
CA LEU A 245 -19.69 -7.05 22.61
C LEU A 245 -18.41 -7.66 22.06
N LEU A 246 -17.54 -8.18 22.94
CA LEU A 246 -16.27 -8.80 22.56
C LEU A 246 -16.43 -10.15 21.84
N GLU A 247 -17.57 -10.82 21.99
CA GLU A 247 -17.93 -11.99 21.18
C GLU A 247 -17.99 -11.66 19.67
N SER A 248 -18.19 -10.39 19.32
CA SER A 248 -18.06 -9.92 17.93
C SER A 248 -16.57 -9.81 17.56
N PRO A 249 -16.09 -10.58 16.55
CA PRO A 249 -14.69 -10.52 16.13
C PRO A 249 -14.27 -9.13 15.69
N ALA A 250 -15.18 -8.37 15.08
CA ALA A 250 -14.93 -7.00 14.65
C ALA A 250 -14.68 -6.05 15.83
N VAL A 251 -15.43 -6.18 16.93
CA VAL A 251 -15.23 -5.34 18.12
C VAL A 251 -13.89 -5.68 18.78
N SER A 252 -13.58 -6.97 18.95
CA SER A 252 -12.30 -7.42 19.50
C SER A 252 -11.11 -6.88 18.70
N ARG A 253 -11.18 -6.98 17.36
CA ARG A 253 -10.13 -6.45 16.46
C ARG A 253 -10.02 -4.92 16.50
N MET A 254 -11.14 -4.20 16.66
CA MET A 254 -11.13 -2.75 16.80
C MET A 254 -10.42 -2.35 18.10
N LEU A 255 -10.81 -2.97 19.21
CA LEU A 255 -10.20 -2.75 20.53
C LEU A 255 -8.69 -3.04 20.51
N GLU A 256 -8.30 -4.19 19.95
CA GLU A 256 -6.89 -4.56 19.76
C GLU A 256 -6.13 -3.46 19.01
N SER A 257 -6.66 -2.98 17.87
CA SER A 257 -5.99 -1.94 17.09
C SER A 257 -5.85 -0.61 17.84
N ILE A 258 -6.81 -0.27 18.69
CA ILE A 258 -6.75 0.92 19.55
C ILE A 258 -5.62 0.73 20.57
N ARG A 259 -5.58 -0.40 21.26
CA ARG A 259 -4.55 -0.70 22.28
C ARG A 259 -3.14 -0.71 21.67
N MET A 260 -2.98 -1.40 20.54
CA MET A 260 -1.70 -1.43 19.81
C MET A 260 -1.21 -0.04 19.41
N SER A 261 -2.10 0.93 19.18
CA SER A 261 -1.70 2.30 18.84
C SER A 261 -1.01 3.06 19.99
N PHE A 262 -1.08 2.53 21.22
CA PHE A 262 -0.44 3.09 22.41
C PHE A 262 0.78 2.28 22.89
N ASP A 263 1.17 1.24 22.15
CA ASP A 263 2.41 0.51 22.44
C ASP A 263 3.65 1.40 22.28
N GLN A 264 4.77 0.96 22.86
CA GLN A 264 6.02 1.72 22.81
C GLN A 264 6.45 1.98 21.35
N GLY A 265 6.75 3.25 21.04
CA GLY A 265 7.17 3.68 19.70
C GLY A 265 6.03 3.99 18.73
N ARG A 266 4.77 3.89 19.17
CA ARG A 266 3.59 4.27 18.40
C ARG A 266 3.19 5.73 18.62
N ARG A 267 2.30 6.24 17.77
CA ARG A 267 1.95 7.68 17.70
C ARG A 267 0.63 8.01 18.41
N GLY A 268 0.00 7.02 19.05
CA GLY A 268 -1.39 7.12 19.50
C GLY A 268 -2.36 7.15 18.32
N ILE A 269 -3.64 7.12 18.63
CA ILE A 269 -4.71 7.22 17.62
C ILE A 269 -4.98 8.67 17.20
N CYS A 270 -5.48 8.86 15.98
CA CYS A 270 -6.03 10.13 15.52
C CYS A 270 -7.00 10.73 16.54
N LYS A 271 -6.93 12.06 16.71
CA LYS A 271 -7.88 12.79 17.55
C LYS A 271 -9.31 12.50 17.11
N PHE A 272 -10.21 12.45 18.07
CA PHE A 272 -11.65 12.34 17.84
C PHE A 272 -12.33 13.51 18.53
N ARG A 273 -13.41 14.01 17.93
CA ARG A 273 -14.19 15.08 18.52
C ARG A 273 -14.94 14.54 19.75
N SER A 274 -14.80 15.22 20.89
CA SER A 274 -15.83 15.15 21.92
C SER A 274 -17.08 15.83 21.38
N TRP A 275 -18.21 15.14 21.42
CA TRP A 275 -19.48 15.73 21.01
C TRP A 275 -19.96 16.67 22.11
N SER A 276 -19.53 17.93 22.07
CA SER A 276 -20.20 18.98 22.86
C SER A 276 -21.44 19.41 22.08
N SER A 277 -22.62 19.03 22.58
CA SER A 277 -23.90 19.56 22.11
C SER A 277 -23.83 21.10 22.10
N SER A 278 -23.83 21.71 20.92
CA SER A 278 -24.11 23.14 20.74
C SER A 278 -25.50 23.29 20.16
#